data_AF-A0A2W5BN49-F1
#
_entry.id   AF-A0A2W5BN49-F1
#
_cell.length_a   1.000
_cell.length_b   1.000
_cell.length_c   1.000
_cell.angle_alpha   90.00
_cell.angle_beta   90.00
_cell.angle_gamma   90.00
#
_symmetry.space_group_name_H-M   'P 1'
#
loop_
_entity.id
_entity.type
_entity.pdbx_description
1 polymer ?
#
loop_
_entity_poly.entity_id
_entity_poly.type
_entity_poly.pdbx_seq_one_letter_code
_entity_poly.pdbx_strand_id
1 'polypeptide(L)' 'MWICHCNPFTDKDVKKALETPDVPNTLACVYKACSGGKNPNCGSCLCAVRDMIVDHQSAIGVQKIKEDLPELAPPQLLAE' A
#
# COMPACT_ATOMS: atom_id res chain seq x y z
N MET A 1 8.17 7.31 -10.30
CA MET A 1 7.36 8.46 -10.76
C MET A 1 7.34 9.53 -9.67
N TRP A 2 7.39 10.81 -10.04
CA TRP A 2 7.11 11.90 -9.09
C TRP A 2 5.64 11.90 -8.72
N ILE A 3 5.33 11.93 -7.43
CA ILE A 3 3.94 11.92 -6.94
C ILE A 3 3.48 13.34 -6.60
N CYS A 4 4.31 14.11 -5.92
CA CYS A 4 4.01 15.50 -5.60
C CYS A 4 5.15 16.41 -6.07
N HIS A 5 4.82 17.46 -6.81
CA HIS A 5 5.78 18.47 -7.25
C HIS A 5 5.87 19.66 -6.29
N CYS A 6 4.81 19.98 -5.54
CA CYS A 6 4.83 21.07 -4.56
C CYS A 6 5.64 20.73 -3.31
N ASN A 7 5.50 19.50 -2.83
CA ASN A 7 6.29 18.92 -1.74
C ASN A 7 6.98 17.70 -2.35
N PRO A 8 8.22 17.83 -2.87
CA PRO A 8 8.83 16.82 -3.72
C PRO A 8 8.96 15.46 -3.05
N PHE A 9 8.25 14.46 -3.57
CA PHE A 9 8.46 13.04 -3.25
C PHE A 9 8.00 12.14 -4.40
N THR A 10 8.50 10.91 -4.41
CA THR A 10 8.34 9.91 -5.46
C THR A 10 7.48 8.73 -5.00
N ASP A 11 7.11 7.86 -5.95
CA ASP A 11 6.44 6.59 -5.68
C ASP A 11 7.27 5.68 -4.76
N LYS A 12 8.60 5.75 -4.83
CA LYS A 12 9.50 5.00 -3.95
C LYS A 12 9.37 5.45 -2.50
N ASP A 13 9.21 6.75 -2.28
CA ASP A 13 9.02 7.30 -0.94
C ASP A 13 7.68 6.87 -0.34
N VAL A 14 6.63 6.85 -1.16
CA VAL A 14 5.30 6.34 -0.75
C VAL A 14 5.38 4.86 -0.40
N LYS A 15 6.01 4.02 -1.23
CA LYS A 15 6.21 2.60 -0.96
C LYS A 15 6.97 2.37 0.35
N LYS A 16 8.07 3.11 0.55
CA LYS A 16 8.84 3.06 1.79
C LYS A 16 8.00 3.44 3.01
N ALA A 17 7.17 4.47 2.90
CA ALA A 17 6.28 4.90 3.98
C ALA A 17 5.24 3.82 4.34
N LEU A 18 4.69 3.12 3.35
CA LEU A 18 3.72 2.03 3.54
C LEU A 18 4.34 0.79 4.22
N GLU A 19 5.63 0.54 3.98
CA GLU A 19 6.38 -0.55 4.60
C GLU A 19 6.92 -0.19 6.00
N THR A 20 6.78 1.06 6.44
CA THR A 20 7.30 1.52 7.73
C THR A 20 6.31 1.17 8.85
N PRO A 21 6.68 0.35 9.85
CA PRO A 21 5.74 -0.13 10.89
C PRO A 21 5.07 0.99 11.70
N ASP A 22 5.77 2.10 11.91
CA ASP A 22 5.29 3.23 12.73
C ASP A 22 4.47 4.25 11.94
N VAL A 23 4.26 4.04 10.63
CA VAL A 23 3.47 4.93 9.78
C VAL A 23 2.11 4.28 9.53
N PRO A 24 1.01 4.80 10.11
CA PRO A 24 -0.31 4.31 9.78
C PRO A 24 -0.59 4.47 8.29
N ASN A 25 -1.19 3.44 7.67
CA ASN A 25 -1.60 3.43 6.26
C ASN A 25 -2.84 4.29 5.99
N THR A 26 -2.78 5.55 6.43
CA THR A 26 -3.79 6.57 6.16
C THR A 26 -3.18 7.65 5.27
N LEU A 27 -4.01 8.30 4.46
CA LEU A 27 -3.56 9.33 3.51
C LEU A 27 -2.76 10.45 4.21
N ALA A 28 -3.22 10.90 5.38
CA ALA A 28 -2.56 11.97 6.13
C ALA A 28 -1.19 11.56 6.67
N CYS A 29 -1.09 10.35 7.24
CA CYS A 29 0.17 9.84 7.80
C CYS A 29 1.19 9.56 6.71
N VAL A 30 0.79 8.86 5.63
CA VAL A 30 1.67 8.55 4.50
C VAL A 30 2.15 9.83 3.81
N TYR A 31 1.27 10.81 3.58
CA TYR A 31 1.66 12.08 3.01
C TYR A 31 2.68 12.83 3.88
N LYS A 32 2.42 12.90 5.20
CA LYS A 32 3.34 13.55 6.14
C LYS A 32 4.70 12.83 6.19
N ALA A 33 4.71 11.51 6.17
CA ALA A 33 5.94 10.73 6.13
C ALA A 33 6.78 11.05 4.87
N CYS A 34 6.13 11.17 3.70
CA CYS A 34 6.81 11.46 2.44
C CYS A 34 7.26 12.91 2.30
N SER A 35 6.49 13.86 2.84
CA SER A 35 6.71 15.31 2.65
C SER A 35 7.54 15.97 3.75
N GLY A 36 8.00 15.20 4.75
CA GLY A 36 8.71 15.73 5.91
C GLY A 36 7.80 16.53 6.85
N GLY A 37 6.55 16.10 7.01
CA GLY A 37 5.57 16.69 7.93
C GLY A 37 4.81 17.90 7.36
N LYS A 38 4.94 18.20 6.07
CA LYS A 38 4.25 19.33 5.43
C LYS A 38 2.78 19.04 5.16
N ASN A 39 2.00 20.10 5.03
CA ASN A 39 0.63 20.03 4.54
C ASN A 39 0.59 20.12 3.00
N PRO A 40 -0.44 19.54 2.34
CA PRO A 40 -0.64 19.67 0.90
C PRO A 40 -0.77 21.13 0.46
N ASN A 41 -0.17 21.46 -0.69
CA ASN A 41 -0.33 22.77 -1.33
C ASN A 41 -1.51 22.77 -2.31
N CYS A 42 -1.38 22.08 -3.45
CA CYS A 42 -2.46 21.99 -4.45
C CYS A 42 -3.37 20.77 -4.30
N GLY A 43 -2.92 19.72 -3.58
CA GLY A 43 -3.70 18.50 -3.35
C GLY A 43 -3.81 17.53 -4.55
N SER A 44 -3.32 17.87 -5.74
CA SER A 44 -3.45 17.02 -6.94
C SER A 44 -2.80 15.64 -6.81
N CYS A 45 -1.77 15.52 -5.96
CA CYS A 45 -1.09 14.26 -5.67
C CYS A 45 -1.91 13.30 -4.78
N LEU A 46 -2.95 13.78 -4.09
CA LEU A 46 -3.61 13.03 -3.02
C LEU A 46 -4.36 11.80 -3.53
N CYS A 47 -4.95 11.85 -4.73
CA CYS A 47 -5.58 10.68 -5.34
C CYS A 47 -4.54 9.58 -5.61
N ALA A 48 -3.41 9.92 -6.22
CA ALA A 48 -2.35 8.96 -6.49
C ALA A 48 -1.80 8.31 -5.20
N VAL A 49 -1.62 9.09 -4.13
CA VAL A 49 -1.21 8.54 -2.82
C VAL A 49 -2.29 7.60 -2.27
N ARG A 50 -3.57 7.95 -2.40
CA ARG A 50 -4.68 7.10 -1.96
C ARG A 50 -4.71 5.77 -2.75
N ASP A 51 -4.56 5.82 -4.05
CA ASP A 51 -4.58 4.63 -4.90
C ASP A 51 -3.45 3.66 -4.49
N MET A 52 -2.25 4.19 -4.25
CA MET A 52 -1.12 3.38 -3.75
C MET A 52 -1.38 2.75 -2.38
N ILE A 53 -2.09 3.45 -1.48
CA ILE A 53 -2.49 2.89 -0.18
C ILE A 53 -3.47 1.72 -0.38
N VAL A 54 -4.49 1.92 -1.21
CA VAL A 54 -5.51 0.90 -1.49
C VAL A 54 -4.89 -0.34 -2.13
N ASP A 55 -4.00 -0.14 -3.11
CA ASP A 55 -3.28 -1.24 -3.77
C ASP A 55 -2.44 -2.05 -2.77
N HIS A 56 -1.72 -1.36 -1.89
CA HIS A 56 -0.89 -1.99 -0.87
C HIS A 56 -1.73 -2.78 0.14
N GLN A 57 -2.82 -2.19 0.64
CA GLN A 57 -3.72 -2.86 1.58
C GLN A 57 -4.41 -4.07 0.94
N SER A 58 -4.81 -3.95 -0.33
CA SER A 58 -5.40 -5.06 -1.08
C SER A 58 -4.41 -6.20 -1.28
N ALA A 59 -3.15 -5.89 -1.59
CA ALA A 59 -2.09 -6.89 -1.71
C ALA A 59 -1.85 -7.65 -0.40
N ILE A 60 -1.80 -6.95 0.74
CA ILE A 60 -1.69 -7.58 2.07
C ILE A 60 -2.90 -8.46 2.36
N GLY A 61 -4.11 -7.96 2.09
CA GLY A 61 -5.34 -8.72 2.30
C GLY A 61 -5.37 -10.01 1.48
N VAL A 62 -4.99 -9.95 0.21
CA VAL A 62 -4.91 -11.12 -0.68
C VAL A 62 -3.84 -12.11 -0.20
N GLN A 63 -2.68 -11.64 0.26
CA GLN A 63 -1.64 -12.51 0.81
C GLN A 63 -2.15 -13.26 2.04
N LYS A 64 -2.78 -12.55 2.97
CA LYS A 64 -3.33 -13.15 4.18
C LYS A 64 -4.40 -14.21 3.90
N ILE A 65 -5.29 -13.95 2.93
CA ILE A 65 -6.30 -14.94 2.49
C ILE A 65 -5.63 -16.21 1.94
N LYS A 66 -4.52 -16.09 1.20
CA LYS A 66 -3.80 -17.26 0.67
C LYS A 66 -3.10 -18.07 1.77
N GLU A 67 -2.59 -17.40 2.79
CA GLU A 67 -1.97 -18.06 3.95
C GLU A 67 -3.01 -18.79 4.81
N ASP A 68 -4.19 -18.19 4.98
CA ASP A 68 -5.28 -18.74 5.81
C ASP A 68 -6.10 -19.83 5.10
N LEU A 69 -6.05 -19.93 3.76
CA LEU A 69 -6.78 -20.96 3.01
C LEU A 69 -5.93 -22.24 2.93
N PRO A 70 -6.28 -23.34 3.62
CA PRO A 70 -5.59 -24.60 3.44
C PRO A 70 -5.65 -25.01 1.97
N GLU A 71 -4.50 -25.39 1.42
CA GLU A 71 -4.42 -25.96 0.08
C GLU A 71 -5.46 -27.09 0.00
N LEU A 72 -6.47 -26.93 -0.86
CA LEU A 72 -7.44 -27.98 -1.11
C LEU A 72 -6.62 -29.19 -1.57
N ALA A 73 -6.54 -30.20 -0.71
CA ALA A 73 -5.81 -31.42 -1.01
C ALA A 73 -6.21 -31.88 -2.42
N PRO A 74 -5.24 -32.22 -3.29
CA PRO A 74 -5.58 -32.68 -4.63
C PRO A 74 -6.59 -33.82 -4.50
N PRO A 75 -7.63 -33.86 -5.36
CA PRO A 75 -8.67 -34.86 -5.27
C PRO A 75 -8.00 -36.23 -5.24
N GLN A 76 -8.18 -36.96 -4.14
CA GLN A 76 -7.73 -38.33 -4.02
C GLN A 76 -8.45 -39.10 -5.13
N LEU A 77 -7.71 -39.48 -6.18
CA LEU A 77 -8.18 -40.38 -7.21
C LEU A 77 -8.54 -41.71 -6.53
N LEU A 78 -9.83 -41.87 -6.22
CA LEU A 78 -10.40 -43.16 -5.86
C LEU A 78 -10.49 -44.00 -7.14
N ALA A 79 -9.59 -44.96 -7.27
CA ALA A 79 -9.72 -46.18 -8.07
C ALA A 79 -8.55 -47.10 -7.61
N GLU A 80 -8.75 -48.09 -6.75
CA GLU A 80 -9.37 -49.42 -7.01
C GLU A 80 -8.77 -50.17 -8.20
#